data_AF-A0A6I1GD47-F1
#
_entry.id   AF-A0A6I1GD47-F1
#
_cell.length_a   1.000
_cell.length_b   1.000
_cell.length_c   1.000
_cell.angle_alpha   90.00
_cell.angle_beta   90.00
_cell.angle_gamma   90.00
#
_symmetry.space_group_name_H-M   'P 1'
#
loop_
_entity.id
_entity.type
_entity.pdbx_description
1 polymer ?
#
loop_
_entity_poly.entity_id
_entity_poly.type
_entity_poly.pdbx_seq_one_letter_code
_entity_poly.pdbx_strand_id
1 'polypeptide(L)'
;MNNRLSLWDRMKLAGRILTRSDADDMPDGVRPPSREPVCDPLSLSTVFRGVQVLQTAITGLPIHEMRGGLKLDTVSSLILQPDVNRSRRDFLADMVASMVLDGNAFVRLVRYTGEVVTCEVLPPSLVTVSDDGKDPAAPKLRYSYLGVDYTADQIVHCKFLNVPGRLRGLGPISAAREEVESAQQARDYKARFYTDSSNLKGYLSTEDKVTPNIARNAKEAWKATGTAGDIKVLGSKLKYVPLDMKPADLQFLETQKFDTTQIARLLGIPASIMLAAVDGSNLTYSNIEQSWIEFADYTLAAYAGEIEELFNRLLPRGRTAAFDWDSSRRADMSDRFNAYKTALESGWMEINEVRAREALPPLINAPQPEEVNQ
;
A
#
# COMPACT_ATOMS: atom_id res chain seq x y z
N MET A 1 -30.66 51.19 -14.70
CA MET A 1 -29.98 52.08 -13.72
C MET A 1 -28.63 51.46 -13.39
N ASN A 2 -27.54 52.10 -13.81
CA ASN A 2 -26.17 51.61 -13.63
C ASN A 2 -25.75 51.77 -12.16
N ASN A 3 -25.65 50.67 -11.41
CA ASN A 3 -25.16 50.71 -10.03
C ASN A 3 -23.63 50.57 -10.02
N ARG A 4 -22.92 51.69 -10.16
CA ARG A 4 -21.46 51.74 -10.02
C ARG A 4 -21.10 51.73 -8.53
N LEU A 5 -20.49 50.64 -8.06
CA LEU A 5 -19.85 50.53 -6.74
C LEU A 5 -18.90 51.71 -6.49
N SER A 6 -18.99 52.32 -5.30
CA SER A 6 -18.19 53.48 -4.95
C SER A 6 -16.70 53.13 -4.78
N LEU A 7 -15.82 54.14 -4.88
CA LEU A 7 -14.38 53.98 -4.69
C LEU A 7 -14.05 53.38 -3.30
N TRP A 8 -14.87 53.71 -2.29
CA TRP A 8 -14.75 53.21 -0.93
C TRP A 8 -15.14 51.73 -0.79
N ASP A 9 -16.13 51.27 -1.55
CA ASP A 9 -16.53 49.85 -1.57
C ASP A 9 -15.46 48.97 -2.23
N ARG A 10 -14.79 49.51 -3.25
CA ARG A 10 -13.66 48.83 -3.92
C ARG A 10 -12.43 48.73 -3.02
N MET A 11 -12.14 49.74 -2.21
CA MET A 11 -11.03 49.69 -1.24
C MET A 11 -11.32 48.73 -0.08
N LYS A 12 -12.57 48.61 0.39
CA LYS A 12 -12.96 47.62 1.41
C LYS A 12 -12.79 46.17 0.94
N LEU A 13 -13.07 45.91 -0.35
CA LEU A 13 -12.90 44.58 -0.96
C LEU A 13 -11.44 44.24 -1.23
N ALA A 14 -10.62 45.21 -1.64
CA ALA A 14 -9.20 45.00 -1.91
C ALA A 14 -8.34 44.89 -0.63
N GLY A 15 -8.77 45.51 0.48
CA GLY A 15 -8.01 45.58 1.73
C GLY A 15 -8.32 44.49 2.76
N ARG A 16 -9.25 43.56 2.49
CA ARG A 16 -9.59 42.51 3.45
C ARG A 16 -8.61 41.34 3.33
N ILE A 17 -7.53 41.43 4.10
CA ILE A 17 -6.81 40.26 4.61
C ILE A 17 -7.87 39.34 5.22
N LEU A 18 -8.07 38.18 4.59
CA LEU A 18 -9.00 37.14 5.03
C LEU A 18 -8.49 36.52 6.34
N THR A 19 -8.71 37.20 7.46
CA THR A 19 -8.70 36.57 8.77
C THR A 19 -10.00 35.79 8.92
N ARG A 20 -9.89 34.46 9.04
CA ARG A 20 -10.99 33.55 9.33
C ARG A 20 -11.57 33.88 10.72
N SER A 21 -12.74 34.49 10.74
CA SER A 21 -13.68 34.36 11.85
C SER A 21 -15.10 34.61 11.36
N ASP A 22 -15.97 33.69 11.75
CA ASP A 22 -17.43 33.66 11.67
C ASP A 22 -18.06 33.20 10.35
N ALA A 23 -18.76 32.07 10.50
CA ALA A 23 -19.18 31.14 9.47
C ALA A 23 -20.60 31.43 8.92
N ASP A 24 -21.11 32.65 9.00
CA ASP A 24 -22.56 32.89 8.84
C ASP A 24 -22.97 33.83 7.69
N ASP A 25 -22.07 34.20 6.77
CA ASP A 25 -22.35 35.28 5.81
C ASP A 25 -22.04 34.94 4.33
N MET A 26 -22.11 33.65 3.95
CA MET A 26 -21.85 33.23 2.56
C MET A 26 -23.05 32.47 1.96
N PRO A 27 -23.63 32.94 0.84
CA PRO A 27 -24.79 32.31 0.21
C PRO A 27 -24.45 30.90 -0.30
N ASP A 28 -25.37 29.95 -0.11
CA ASP A 28 -25.19 28.50 -0.35
C ASP A 28 -24.66 28.14 -1.75
N GLY A 29 -24.89 28.98 -2.77
CA GLY A 29 -24.44 28.75 -4.15
C GLY A 29 -22.96 29.03 -4.43
N VAL A 30 -22.21 29.58 -3.48
CA VAL A 30 -20.76 29.89 -3.61
C VAL A 30 -19.97 29.32 -2.44
N ARG A 31 -20.44 28.22 -1.83
CA ARG A 31 -19.57 27.45 -0.93
C ARG A 31 -18.61 26.62 -1.81
N PRO A 32 -17.29 26.82 -1.72
CA PRO A 32 -16.38 25.82 -2.28
C PRO A 32 -16.74 24.47 -1.65
N PRO A 33 -16.66 23.36 -2.40
CA PRO A 33 -16.97 22.04 -1.86
C PRO A 33 -16.21 21.87 -0.55
N SER A 34 -16.87 21.31 0.46
CA SER A 34 -16.20 20.98 1.72
C SER A 34 -14.94 20.21 1.37
N ARG A 35 -13.77 20.65 1.87
CA ARG A 35 -12.56 19.85 1.75
C ARG A 35 -12.88 18.50 2.39
N GLU A 36 -13.09 17.48 1.56
CA GLU A 36 -13.21 16.13 2.08
C GLU A 36 -11.93 15.83 2.86
N PRO A 37 -12.03 15.20 4.04
CA PRO A 37 -10.84 14.79 4.77
C PRO A 37 -9.98 13.95 3.83
N VAL A 38 -8.66 14.20 3.81
CA VAL A 38 -7.71 13.38 3.02
C VAL A 38 -7.96 11.93 3.41
N CYS A 39 -8.47 11.14 2.45
CA CYS A 39 -8.78 9.74 2.69
C CYS A 39 -7.49 8.99 2.95
N ASP A 40 -7.40 8.34 4.10
CA ASP A 40 -6.31 7.40 4.39
C ASP A 40 -6.55 6.13 3.55
N PRO A 41 -5.67 5.83 2.56
CA PRO A 41 -5.84 4.66 1.72
C PRO A 41 -5.76 3.35 2.53
N LEU A 42 -5.10 3.34 3.70
CA LEU A 42 -5.05 2.18 4.58
C LEU A 42 -6.40 1.85 5.24
N SER A 43 -7.37 2.77 5.19
CA SER A 43 -8.74 2.47 5.64
C SER A 43 -9.45 1.44 4.75
N LEU A 44 -8.97 1.21 3.53
CA LEU A 44 -9.49 0.20 2.62
C LEU A 44 -8.81 -1.14 2.90
N SER A 45 -9.60 -2.17 3.26
CA SER A 45 -9.08 -3.47 3.69
C SER A 45 -8.15 -4.12 2.65
N THR A 46 -8.45 -3.96 1.36
CA THR A 46 -7.61 -4.48 0.26
C THR A 46 -6.25 -3.79 0.23
N VAL A 47 -6.19 -2.47 0.44
CA VAL A 47 -4.93 -1.72 0.49
C VAL A 47 -4.15 -2.09 1.76
N PHE A 48 -4.81 -2.09 2.91
CA PHE A 48 -4.19 -2.50 4.18
C PHE A 48 -3.56 -3.89 4.08
N ARG A 49 -4.33 -4.88 3.61
CA ARG A 49 -3.86 -6.25 3.44
C ARG A 49 -2.72 -6.31 2.44
N GLY A 50 -2.82 -5.61 1.32
CA GLY A 50 -1.79 -5.62 0.30
C GLY A 50 -0.45 -5.05 0.79
N VAL A 51 -0.47 -3.91 1.49
CA VAL A 51 0.73 -3.34 2.13
C VAL A 51 1.30 -4.32 3.16
N GLN A 52 0.44 -4.91 4.00
CA GLN A 52 0.87 -5.87 5.02
C GLN A 52 1.49 -7.14 4.41
N VAL A 53 0.97 -7.65 3.29
CA VAL A 53 1.55 -8.79 2.56
C VAL A 53 2.94 -8.45 2.04
N LEU A 54 3.11 -7.31 1.38
CA LEU A 54 4.40 -6.86 0.86
C LEU A 54 5.43 -6.71 1.99
N GLN A 55 5.05 -6.06 3.09
CA GLN A 55 5.90 -5.92 4.28
C GLN A 55 6.28 -7.29 4.88
N THR A 56 5.30 -8.19 5.04
CA THR A 56 5.55 -9.51 5.63
C THR A 56 6.51 -10.32 4.77
N ALA A 57 6.32 -10.28 3.44
CA ALA A 57 7.18 -11.00 2.51
C ALA A 57 8.61 -10.47 2.55
N ILE A 58 8.84 -9.16 2.41
CA ILE A 58 10.19 -8.57 2.41
C ILE A 58 10.87 -8.71 3.76
N THR A 59 10.18 -8.40 4.86
CA THR A 59 10.78 -8.45 6.22
C THR A 59 11.07 -9.88 6.69
N GLY A 60 10.44 -10.88 6.08
CA GLY A 60 10.71 -12.28 6.33
C GLY A 60 11.98 -12.79 5.65
N LEU A 61 12.50 -12.09 4.65
CA LEU A 61 13.67 -12.53 3.89
C LEU A 61 14.99 -12.23 4.64
N PRO A 62 15.89 -13.22 4.74
CA PRO A 62 17.27 -12.98 5.14
C PRO A 62 17.96 -12.06 4.13
N ILE A 63 18.92 -11.26 4.60
CA ILE A 63 19.85 -10.51 3.75
C ILE A 63 21.24 -11.03 4.07
N HIS A 64 21.97 -11.41 3.02
CA HIS A 64 23.36 -11.83 3.12
C HIS A 64 24.28 -10.79 2.52
N GLU A 65 25.52 -10.73 3.01
CA GLU A 65 26.58 -10.03 2.31
C GLU A 65 27.24 -10.96 1.30
N MET A 66 27.53 -10.41 0.14
CA MET A 66 28.16 -11.08 -0.97
C MET A 66 29.50 -10.41 -1.28
N ARG A 67 30.51 -11.19 -1.66
CA ARG A 67 31.77 -10.68 -2.22
C ARG A 67 32.18 -11.52 -3.41
N GLY A 68 32.32 -10.90 -4.58
CA GLY A 68 32.68 -11.62 -5.81
C GLY A 68 31.70 -12.75 -6.17
N GLY A 69 30.41 -12.60 -5.83
CA GLY A 69 29.38 -13.61 -6.07
C GLY A 69 29.24 -14.70 -5.01
N LEU A 70 30.06 -14.68 -3.95
CA LEU A 70 29.99 -15.65 -2.85
C LEU A 70 29.34 -15.05 -1.60
N LYS A 71 28.47 -15.82 -0.93
CA LYS A 71 27.88 -15.48 0.37
C LYS A 71 28.99 -15.43 1.43
N LEU A 72 29.01 -14.38 2.24
CA LEU A 72 29.88 -14.25 3.40
C LEU A 72 29.18 -14.81 4.65
N ASP A 73 29.95 -15.44 5.53
CA ASP A 73 29.45 -15.95 6.82
C ASP A 73 29.15 -14.83 7.82
N THR A 74 29.66 -13.62 7.57
CA THR A 74 29.51 -12.45 8.44
C THR A 74 28.62 -11.41 7.80
N VAL A 75 27.68 -10.88 8.58
CA VAL A 75 26.84 -9.75 8.20
C VAL A 75 27.18 -8.55 9.10
N SER A 76 27.33 -7.38 8.50
CA SER A 76 27.66 -6.12 9.17
C SER A 76 26.53 -5.70 10.11
N SER A 77 26.90 -5.06 11.22
CA SER A 77 25.95 -4.56 12.22
C SER A 77 24.86 -3.68 11.60
N LEU A 78 25.22 -2.86 10.60
CA LEU A 78 24.28 -1.97 9.91
C LEU A 78 23.19 -2.69 9.11
N ILE A 79 23.42 -3.93 8.68
CA ILE A 79 22.39 -4.76 8.02
C ILE A 79 21.55 -5.47 9.07
N LEU A 80 22.17 -5.95 10.15
CA LEU A 80 21.49 -6.65 11.24
C LEU A 80 20.57 -5.71 12.03
N GLN A 81 21.01 -4.48 12.26
CA GLN A 81 20.29 -3.43 12.97
C GLN A 81 20.57 -2.06 12.33
N PRO A 82 19.84 -1.71 11.25
CA PRO A 82 20.05 -0.45 10.53
C PRO A 82 19.69 0.80 11.34
N ASP A 83 18.65 0.70 12.17
CA ASP A 83 18.18 1.74 13.07
C ASP A 83 18.45 1.30 14.51
N VAL A 84 19.18 2.12 15.28
CA VAL A 84 19.51 1.80 16.67
C VAL A 84 18.29 1.82 17.59
N ASN A 85 17.22 2.54 17.22
CA ASN A 85 16.03 2.73 18.03
C ASN A 85 14.87 1.81 17.65
N ARG A 86 14.95 1.13 16.51
CA ARG A 86 13.88 0.27 15.97
C ARG A 86 14.41 -1.09 15.56
N SER A 87 13.52 -2.08 15.48
CA SER A 87 13.92 -3.39 14.98
C SER A 87 14.23 -3.31 13.48
N ARG A 88 15.09 -4.22 12.98
CA ARG A 88 15.33 -4.37 11.53
C ARG A 88 14.03 -4.61 10.77
N ARG A 89 13.09 -5.34 11.35
CA ARG A 89 11.77 -5.59 10.74
C ARG A 89 10.98 -4.29 10.57
N ASP A 90 10.95 -3.43 11.58
CA ASP A 90 10.22 -2.15 11.50
C ASP A 90 10.87 -1.23 10.47
N PHE A 91 12.20 -1.15 10.45
CA PHE A 91 12.94 -0.36 9.46
C PHE A 91 12.60 -0.78 8.02
N LEU A 92 12.66 -2.08 7.73
CA LEU A 92 12.32 -2.61 6.41
C LEU A 92 10.83 -2.44 6.08
N ALA A 93 9.94 -2.62 7.07
CA ALA A 93 8.50 -2.42 6.91
C ALA A 93 8.17 -0.96 6.57
N ASP A 94 8.82 0.01 7.21
CA ASP A 94 8.65 1.44 6.97
C ASP A 94 9.16 1.84 5.58
N MET A 95 10.28 1.27 5.13
CA MET A 95 10.77 1.46 3.76
C MET A 95 9.78 0.94 2.73
N VAL A 96 9.26 -0.28 2.90
CA VAL A 96 8.26 -0.87 2.00
C VAL A 96 6.99 -0.03 2.01
N ALA A 97 6.45 0.34 3.18
CA ALA A 97 5.26 1.18 3.26
C ALA A 97 5.44 2.53 2.56
N SER A 98 6.60 3.18 2.75
CA SER A 98 6.93 4.45 2.10
C SER A 98 6.95 4.32 0.57
N MET A 99 7.55 3.24 0.06
CA MET A 99 7.57 2.94 -1.38
C MET A 99 6.19 2.60 -1.93
N VAL A 100 5.37 1.83 -1.21
CA VAL A 100 4.03 1.43 -1.68
C VAL A 100 3.05 2.61 -1.67
N LEU A 101 3.04 3.39 -0.58
CA LEU A 101 2.06 4.44 -0.35
C LEU A 101 2.38 5.74 -1.07
N ASP A 102 3.66 6.15 -1.06
CA ASP A 102 4.11 7.42 -1.65
C ASP A 102 4.90 7.21 -2.94
N GLY A 103 5.66 6.11 -3.04
CA GLY A 103 6.62 5.86 -4.13
C GLY A 103 8.06 6.17 -3.77
N ASN A 104 8.29 6.70 -2.57
CA ASN A 104 9.56 7.24 -2.15
C ASN A 104 9.84 6.81 -0.72
N ALA A 105 10.99 6.20 -0.48
CA ALA A 105 11.54 6.03 0.86
C ALA A 105 12.79 6.91 0.99
N PHE A 106 12.84 7.71 2.05
CA PHE A 106 13.98 8.57 2.35
C PHE A 106 14.64 8.06 3.62
N VAL A 107 15.94 7.76 3.54
CA VAL A 107 16.71 7.26 4.67
C VAL A 107 17.78 8.28 5.01
N ARG A 108 17.65 8.92 6.18
CA ARG A 108 18.66 9.82 6.72
C ARG A 108 19.80 9.00 7.33
N LEU A 109 21.01 9.27 6.89
CA LEU A 109 22.23 8.66 7.39
C LEU A 109 22.81 9.53 8.51
N VAL A 110 22.76 9.04 9.75
CA VAL A 110 23.36 9.72 10.89
C VAL A 110 24.78 9.21 11.07
N ARG A 111 25.74 10.14 11.04
CA ARG A 111 27.16 9.82 11.14
C ARG A 111 27.76 10.28 12.46
N TYR A 112 28.65 9.46 13.02
CA TYR A 112 29.52 9.82 14.13
C TYR A 112 30.95 9.54 13.70
N THR A 113 31.84 10.53 13.87
CA THR A 113 33.27 10.42 13.48
C THR A 113 33.50 9.91 12.04
N GLY A 114 32.60 10.23 11.11
CA GLY A 114 32.67 9.84 9.69
C GLY A 114 31.97 8.52 9.33
N GLU A 115 31.70 7.67 10.32
CA GLU A 115 31.02 6.39 10.13
C GLU A 115 29.50 6.53 10.29
N VAL A 116 28.72 5.79 9.50
CA VAL A 116 27.25 5.75 9.66
C VAL A 116 26.93 4.89 10.87
N VAL A 117 26.22 5.46 11.84
CA VAL A 117 25.85 4.77 13.09
C VAL A 117 24.41 4.31 13.06
N THR A 118 23.51 5.09 12.44
CA THR A 118 22.10 4.73 12.33
C THR A 118 21.48 5.29 11.05
N CYS A 119 20.51 4.55 10.53
CA CYS A 119 19.71 4.89 9.38
C CYS A 119 18.27 5.16 9.84
N GLU A 120 17.73 6.32 9.52
CA GLU A 120 16.40 6.72 9.95
C GLU A 120 15.48 6.91 8.74
N VAL A 121 14.44 6.10 8.64
CA VAL A 121 13.40 6.28 7.62
C VAL A 121 12.59 7.53 7.95
N LEU A 122 12.57 8.49 7.03
CA LEU A 122 11.82 9.74 7.17
C LEU A 122 10.43 9.61 6.53
N PRO A 123 9.38 10.22 7.14
CA PRO A 123 8.06 10.29 6.53
C PRO A 123 8.10 10.98 5.15
N PRO A 124 7.73 10.31 4.05
CA PRO A 124 7.88 10.87 2.70
C PRO A 124 7.08 12.15 2.46
N SER A 125 5.95 12.32 3.15
CA SER A 125 5.07 13.50 3.09
C SER A 125 5.70 14.76 3.68
N LEU A 126 6.74 14.62 4.51
CA LEU A 126 7.45 15.72 5.16
C LEU A 126 8.79 16.05 4.48
N VAL A 127 9.16 15.29 3.44
CA VAL A 127 10.40 15.50 2.69
C VAL A 127 10.09 16.21 1.38
N THR A 128 10.74 17.34 1.14
CA THR A 128 10.72 18.03 -0.15
C THR A 128 11.98 17.71 -0.92
N VAL A 129 11.85 17.36 -2.21
CA VAL A 129 12.98 17.11 -3.11
C VAL A 129 13.08 18.26 -4.10
N SER A 130 14.27 18.83 -4.24
CA SER A 130 14.57 19.91 -5.18
C SER A 130 15.84 19.58 -5.96
N ASP A 131 16.02 20.25 -7.09
CA ASP A 131 17.16 20.10 -7.98
C ASP A 131 17.88 21.45 -8.10
N ASP A 132 19.09 21.53 -7.55
CA ASP A 132 20.00 22.69 -7.69
C ASP A 132 20.78 22.64 -9.01
N GLY A 133 20.58 21.58 -9.80
CA GLY A 133 21.23 21.33 -11.07
C GLY A 133 20.68 22.19 -12.21
N LYS A 134 21.41 22.23 -13.31
CA LYS A 134 20.97 22.87 -14.56
C LYS A 134 20.58 21.87 -15.64
N ASP A 135 21.02 20.62 -15.49
CA ASP A 135 20.77 19.54 -16.42
C ASP A 135 19.81 18.54 -15.77
N PRO A 136 18.55 18.43 -16.26
CA PRO A 136 17.58 17.45 -15.76
C PRO A 136 18.04 15.99 -15.88
N ALA A 137 19.03 15.69 -16.72
CA ALA A 137 19.63 14.35 -16.82
C ALA A 137 20.67 14.08 -15.72
N ALA A 138 21.17 15.12 -15.04
CA ALA A 138 22.15 15.05 -13.97
C ALA A 138 21.73 15.94 -12.77
N PRO A 139 20.60 15.62 -12.11
CA PRO A 139 20.05 16.48 -11.08
C PRO A 139 20.99 16.54 -9.86
N LYS A 140 21.18 17.75 -9.33
CA LYS A 140 21.88 17.98 -8.06
C LYS A 140 20.84 18.01 -6.95
N LEU A 141 20.46 16.83 -6.49
CA LEU A 141 19.36 16.65 -5.54
C LEU A 141 19.66 17.30 -4.17
N ARG A 142 18.68 18.05 -3.67
CA ARG A 142 18.59 18.55 -2.30
C ARG A 142 17.29 18.09 -1.66
N TYR A 143 17.38 17.78 -0.38
CA TYR A 143 16.26 17.29 0.41
C TYR A 143 16.02 18.26 1.55
N SER A 144 14.78 18.65 1.80
CA SER A 144 14.41 19.43 2.98
C SER A 144 13.47 18.61 3.84
N TYR A 145 13.78 18.47 5.13
CA TYR A 145 12.96 17.76 6.11
C TYR A 145 12.85 18.60 7.38
N LEU A 146 11.62 18.95 7.76
CA LEU A 146 11.31 19.82 8.90
C LEU A 146 12.10 21.15 8.90
N GLY A 147 12.30 21.73 7.71
CA GLY A 147 13.02 23.00 7.52
C GLY A 147 14.55 22.90 7.58
N VAL A 148 15.10 21.68 7.68
CA VAL A 148 16.54 21.42 7.60
C VAL A 148 16.87 20.84 6.24
N ASP A 149 17.88 21.39 5.58
CA ASP A 149 18.32 20.94 4.27
C ASP A 149 19.45 19.91 4.38
N TYR A 150 19.35 18.89 3.54
CA TYR A 150 20.25 17.76 3.43
C TYR A 150 20.70 17.59 1.99
N THR A 151 21.89 17.00 1.84
CA THR A 151 22.50 16.64 0.56
C THR A 151 22.31 15.15 0.25
N ALA A 152 22.59 14.75 -0.99
CA ALA A 152 22.44 13.36 -1.45
C ALA A 152 23.40 12.34 -0.80
N ASP A 153 24.39 12.78 -0.03
CA ASP A 153 25.25 11.95 0.82
C ASP A 153 24.69 11.75 2.24
N GLN A 154 23.76 12.61 2.67
CA GLN A 154 23.11 12.55 3.99
C GLN A 154 21.74 11.86 3.93
N ILE A 155 21.04 11.94 2.80
CA ILE A 155 19.79 11.22 2.57
C ILE A 155 19.94 10.31 1.35
N VAL A 156 19.63 9.04 1.54
CA VAL A 156 19.43 8.09 0.46
C VAL A 156 17.96 8.10 0.06
N HIS A 157 17.69 8.33 -1.22
CA HIS A 157 16.34 8.37 -1.78
C HIS A 157 16.12 7.12 -2.63
N CYS A 158 15.33 6.19 -2.08
CA CYS A 158 14.88 4.99 -2.76
C CYS A 158 13.55 5.29 -3.47
N LYS A 159 13.44 4.91 -4.74
CA LYS A 159 12.26 5.20 -5.58
C LYS A 159 11.67 3.90 -6.08
N PHE A 160 10.39 3.67 -5.83
CA PHE A 160 9.72 2.46 -6.33
C PHE A 160 9.69 2.41 -7.86
N LEU A 161 9.06 3.41 -8.49
CA LEU A 161 9.09 3.59 -9.94
C LEU A 161 9.76 4.92 -10.28
N ASN A 162 10.89 4.86 -10.99
CA ASN A 162 11.60 6.05 -11.44
C ASN A 162 11.19 6.44 -12.88
N VAL A 163 10.95 7.73 -13.11
CA VAL A 163 10.63 8.27 -14.43
C VAL A 163 11.63 9.39 -14.73
N PRO A 164 12.37 9.35 -15.86
CA PRO A 164 13.33 10.39 -16.21
C PRO A 164 12.72 11.79 -16.14
N GLY A 165 13.46 12.73 -15.53
CA GLY A 165 13.00 14.11 -15.30
C GLY A 165 12.10 14.29 -14.08
N ARG A 166 11.61 13.22 -13.43
CA ARG A 166 10.89 13.34 -12.15
C ARG A 166 11.85 13.20 -10.97
N LEU A 167 11.80 14.18 -10.07
CA LEU A 167 12.61 14.17 -8.86
C LEU A 167 12.14 13.11 -7.86
N ARG A 168 10.83 12.84 -7.80
CA ARG A 168 10.23 11.79 -6.97
C ARG A 168 9.80 10.59 -7.82
N GLY A 169 9.90 9.41 -7.22
CA GLY A 169 9.29 8.19 -7.73
C GLY A 169 7.79 8.16 -7.53
N LEU A 170 7.14 7.20 -8.19
CA LEU A 170 5.72 6.92 -8.08
C LEU A 170 5.53 5.58 -7.36
N GLY A 171 4.60 5.54 -6.42
CA GLY A 171 4.20 4.33 -5.72
C GLY A 171 2.89 3.82 -6.30
N PRO A 172 2.55 2.54 -6.15
CA PRO A 172 1.29 2.00 -6.64
C PRO A 172 0.09 2.82 -6.15
N ILE A 173 0.01 3.10 -4.85
CA ILE A 173 -1.14 3.82 -4.27
C ILE A 173 -1.13 5.30 -4.62
N SER A 174 0.04 5.94 -4.67
CA SER A 174 0.13 7.35 -5.05
C SER A 174 -0.16 7.58 -6.54
N ALA A 175 0.20 6.64 -7.40
CA ALA A 175 -0.05 6.70 -8.85
C ALA A 175 -1.54 6.52 -9.20
N ALA A 176 -2.26 5.66 -8.47
CA ALA A 176 -3.68 5.39 -8.70
C ALA A 176 -4.57 5.94 -7.57
N ARG A 177 -4.20 7.10 -7.01
CA ARG A 177 -4.92 7.72 -5.90
C ARG A 177 -6.42 7.89 -6.18
N GLU A 178 -6.77 8.38 -7.36
CA GLU A 178 -8.17 8.59 -7.76
C GLU A 178 -8.97 7.28 -7.82
N GLU A 179 -8.35 6.18 -8.28
CA GLU A 179 -8.98 4.86 -8.30
C GLU A 179 -9.22 4.32 -6.89
N VAL A 180 -8.25 4.49 -5.99
CA VAL A 180 -8.36 4.08 -4.57
C VAL A 180 -9.41 4.91 -3.83
N GLU A 181 -9.43 6.23 -4.05
CA GLU A 181 -10.43 7.13 -3.48
C GLU A 181 -11.83 6.81 -4.00
N SER A 182 -11.98 6.50 -5.29
CA SER A 182 -13.25 6.04 -5.88
C SER A 182 -13.76 4.75 -5.23
N ALA A 183 -12.88 3.75 -5.05
CA ALA A 183 -13.26 2.50 -4.38
C ALA A 183 -13.70 2.74 -2.92
N GLN A 184 -13.04 3.66 -2.21
CA GLN A 184 -13.44 4.07 -0.87
C GLN A 184 -14.80 4.78 -0.86
N GLN A 185 -15.04 5.71 -1.78
CA GLN A 185 -16.33 6.39 -1.91
C GLN A 185 -17.46 5.40 -2.25
N ALA A 186 -17.21 4.41 -3.11
CA ALA A 186 -18.17 3.35 -3.43
C ALA A 186 -18.51 2.51 -2.19
N ARG A 187 -17.50 2.12 -1.39
CA ARG A 187 -17.70 1.42 -0.12
C ARG A 187 -18.53 2.25 0.87
N ASP A 188 -18.19 3.52 1.02
CA ASP A 188 -18.85 4.42 1.98
C ASP A 188 -20.29 4.73 1.54
N TYR A 189 -20.53 4.88 0.23
CA TYR A 189 -21.87 4.99 -0.34
C TYR A 189 -22.69 3.72 -0.07
N LYS A 190 -22.12 2.53 -0.30
CA LYS A 190 -22.76 1.25 0.05
C LYS A 190 -23.11 1.18 1.55
N ALA A 191 -22.21 1.59 2.43
CA ALA A 191 -22.47 1.61 3.88
C ALA A 191 -23.59 2.60 4.26
N ARG A 192 -23.59 3.79 3.66
CA ARG A 192 -24.65 4.79 3.82
C ARG A 192 -25.97 4.31 3.24
N PHE A 193 -25.96 3.55 2.14
CA PHE A 193 -27.18 3.01 1.55
C PHE A 193 -27.97 2.14 2.55
N TYR A 194 -27.28 1.40 3.41
CA TYR A 194 -27.93 0.57 4.44
C TYR A 194 -28.31 1.33 5.72
N THR A 195 -27.56 2.37 6.08
CA THR A 195 -27.76 3.11 7.34
C THR A 195 -28.65 4.34 7.18
N ASP A 196 -28.71 4.93 5.99
CA ASP A 196 -29.48 6.12 5.73
C ASP A 196 -30.97 5.80 5.58
N SER A 197 -31.75 6.32 6.53
CA SER A 197 -33.21 6.27 6.50
C SER A 197 -33.85 7.19 5.44
N SER A 198 -33.06 8.06 4.80
CA SER A 198 -33.49 8.98 3.75
C SER A 198 -33.68 8.30 2.39
N ASN A 199 -33.11 7.10 2.20
CA ASN A 199 -33.38 6.29 1.02
C ASN A 199 -34.89 6.04 0.96
N LEU A 200 -35.56 6.64 -0.04
CA LEU A 200 -36.98 6.44 -0.26
C LEU A 200 -37.21 4.96 -0.56
N LYS A 201 -37.64 4.21 0.47
CA LYS A 201 -38.00 2.78 0.33
C LYS A 201 -39.30 2.62 -0.45
N GLY A 202 -40.09 3.68 -0.53
CA GLY A 202 -41.36 3.75 -1.22
C GLY A 202 -42.11 5.02 -0.89
N TYR A 203 -43.24 5.21 -1.56
CA TYR A 203 -44.17 6.29 -1.30
C TYR A 203 -45.58 5.74 -1.14
N LEU A 204 -46.41 6.48 -0.41
CA LEU A 204 -47.84 6.18 -0.32
C LEU A 204 -48.57 6.94 -1.42
N SER A 205 -49.36 6.22 -2.21
CA SER A 205 -50.14 6.75 -3.33
C SER A 205 -51.64 6.52 -3.12
N THR A 206 -52.47 7.47 -3.54
CA THR A 206 -53.94 7.32 -3.57
C THR A 206 -54.49 8.11 -4.76
N GLU A 207 -55.64 7.66 -5.28
CA GLU A 207 -56.37 8.33 -6.36
C GLU A 207 -57.21 9.52 -5.83
N ASP A 208 -57.43 9.57 -4.51
CA ASP A 208 -58.24 10.61 -3.86
C ASP A 208 -57.42 11.90 -3.61
N LYS A 209 -58.09 13.07 -3.56
CA LYS A 209 -57.43 14.34 -3.25
C LYS A 209 -56.85 14.33 -1.83
N VAL A 210 -55.52 14.45 -1.73
CA VAL A 210 -54.81 14.51 -0.45
C VAL A 210 -54.68 15.95 0.03
N THR A 211 -55.25 16.26 1.19
CA THR A 211 -54.98 17.53 1.88
C THR A 211 -53.75 17.39 2.79
N PRO A 212 -53.07 18.50 3.17
CA PRO A 212 -51.90 18.44 4.05
C PRO A 212 -52.14 17.73 5.38
N ASN A 213 -53.37 17.83 5.92
CA ASN A 213 -53.78 17.13 7.14
C ASN A 213 -53.83 15.60 6.94
N ILE A 214 -54.36 15.14 5.81
CA ILE A 214 -54.43 13.70 5.49
C ILE A 214 -53.02 13.14 5.30
N ALA A 215 -52.12 13.86 4.61
CA ALA A 215 -50.74 13.44 4.43
C ALA A 215 -49.97 13.33 5.76
N ARG A 216 -50.18 14.29 6.67
CA ARG A 216 -49.56 14.26 8.01
C ARG A 216 -50.07 13.09 8.83
N ASN A 217 -51.39 12.88 8.89
CA ASN A 217 -51.99 11.77 9.65
C ASN A 217 -51.52 10.41 9.11
N ALA A 218 -51.43 10.26 7.77
CA ALA A 218 -50.91 9.05 7.14
C ALA A 218 -49.42 8.81 7.49
N LYS A 219 -48.60 9.86 7.51
CA LYS A 219 -47.19 9.79 7.91
C LYS A 219 -47.04 9.40 9.38
N GLU A 220 -47.86 9.95 10.26
CA GLU A 220 -47.85 9.63 11.70
C GLU A 220 -48.30 8.19 11.95
N ALA A 221 -49.39 7.75 11.33
CA ALA A 221 -49.84 6.35 11.40
C ALA A 221 -48.80 5.37 10.86
N TRP A 222 -48.08 5.74 9.79
CA TRP A 222 -47.01 4.92 9.23
C TRP A 222 -45.76 4.85 10.14
N LYS A 223 -45.45 5.95 10.84
CA LYS A 223 -44.33 6.03 11.79
C LYS A 223 -44.62 5.44 13.16
N ALA A 224 -45.89 5.20 13.50
CA ALA A 224 -46.26 4.57 14.76
C ALA A 224 -45.50 3.24 14.93
N THR A 225 -44.85 3.09 16.08
CA THR A 225 -43.98 1.96 16.41
C THR A 225 -44.82 0.68 16.49
N GLY A 226 -44.37 -0.38 15.83
CA GLY A 226 -44.95 -1.71 15.91
C GLY A 226 -43.85 -2.76 15.93
N THR A 227 -44.13 -3.91 16.54
CA THR A 227 -43.29 -5.11 16.56
C THR A 227 -43.32 -5.81 15.19
N ALA A 228 -42.29 -6.61 14.90
CA ALA A 228 -42.28 -7.44 13.69
C ALA A 228 -43.44 -8.45 13.77
N GLY A 229 -44.52 -8.20 13.04
CA GLY A 229 -45.78 -8.96 13.09
C GLY A 229 -47.04 -8.09 13.12
N ASP A 230 -46.92 -6.81 13.47
CA ASP A 230 -48.06 -5.90 13.53
C ASP A 230 -48.50 -5.45 12.12
N ILE A 231 -49.80 -5.61 11.83
CA ILE A 231 -50.40 -5.17 10.58
C ILE A 231 -50.60 -3.65 10.63
N LYS A 232 -49.84 -2.91 9.81
CA LYS A 232 -50.05 -1.46 9.63
C LYS A 232 -51.29 -1.20 8.78
N VAL A 233 -52.33 -0.64 9.37
CA VAL A 233 -53.55 -0.24 8.65
C VAL A 233 -53.41 1.22 8.22
N LEU A 234 -53.48 1.46 6.91
CA LEU A 234 -53.54 2.80 6.33
C LEU A 234 -54.98 3.09 5.87
N GLY A 235 -55.53 4.24 6.26
CA GLY A 235 -56.85 4.69 5.80
C GLY A 235 -56.86 5.14 4.33
N SER A 236 -58.04 5.45 3.79
CA SER A 236 -58.22 6.25 2.56
C SER A 236 -57.62 5.67 1.26
N LYS A 237 -57.72 4.35 1.06
CA LYS A 237 -57.23 3.66 -0.16
C LYS A 237 -55.75 3.91 -0.48
N LEU A 238 -54.93 4.20 0.54
CA LEU A 238 -53.50 4.39 0.36
C LEU A 238 -52.84 3.05 -0.05
N LYS A 239 -52.14 3.07 -1.17
CA LYS A 239 -51.29 1.97 -1.66
C LYS A 239 -49.84 2.32 -1.40
N TYR A 240 -49.11 1.40 -0.76
CA TYR A 240 -47.65 1.51 -0.67
C TYR A 240 -47.04 1.10 -2.01
N VAL A 241 -46.34 2.03 -2.65
CA VAL A 241 -45.55 1.77 -3.84
C VAL A 241 -44.10 1.65 -3.39
N PRO A 242 -43.52 0.43 -3.35
CA PRO A 242 -42.10 0.27 -3.06
C PRO A 242 -41.29 0.92 -4.18
N LEU A 243 -40.30 1.72 -3.80
CA LEU A 243 -39.25 2.24 -4.68
C LEU A 243 -37.98 1.38 -4.57
N ASP A 244 -38.12 0.20 -3.97
CA ASP A 244 -37.04 -0.67 -3.52
C ASP A 244 -36.07 -0.96 -4.67
N MET A 245 -34.96 -0.23 -4.71
CA MET A 245 -33.82 -0.57 -5.55
C MET A 245 -33.15 -1.76 -4.87
N LYS A 246 -33.26 -2.95 -5.45
CA LYS A 246 -32.60 -4.11 -4.85
C LYS A 246 -31.09 -3.87 -4.90
N PRO A 247 -30.34 -4.21 -3.84
CA PRO A 247 -28.88 -4.16 -3.88
C PRO A 247 -28.27 -5.00 -5.03
N ALA A 248 -28.99 -6.02 -5.50
CA ALA A 248 -28.64 -6.79 -6.69
C ALA A 248 -28.71 -5.95 -7.99
N ASP A 249 -29.68 -5.04 -8.10
CA ASP A 249 -29.83 -4.13 -9.24
C ASP A 249 -28.75 -3.03 -9.24
N LEU A 250 -28.20 -2.73 -8.06
CA LEU A 250 -27.11 -1.76 -7.87
C LEU A 250 -25.71 -2.35 -8.13
N GLN A 251 -25.60 -3.65 -8.41
CA GLN A 251 -24.33 -4.33 -8.73
C GLN A 251 -23.17 -4.08 -7.75
N PHE A 252 -23.46 -3.70 -6.49
CA PHE A 252 -22.43 -3.33 -5.50
C PHE A 252 -21.39 -4.43 -5.24
N LEU A 253 -21.80 -5.70 -5.35
CA LEU A 253 -20.88 -6.83 -5.19
C LEU A 253 -19.91 -6.95 -6.37
N GLU A 254 -20.37 -6.68 -7.58
CA GLU A 254 -19.54 -6.72 -8.80
C GLU A 254 -18.54 -5.57 -8.79
N THR A 255 -18.97 -4.34 -8.44
CA THR A 255 -18.06 -3.20 -8.24
C THR A 255 -17.02 -3.50 -7.17
N GLN A 256 -17.42 -4.03 -6.01
CA GLN A 256 -16.48 -4.37 -4.93
C GLN A 256 -15.46 -5.44 -5.35
N LYS A 257 -15.88 -6.46 -6.10
CA LYS A 257 -14.97 -7.48 -6.66
C LYS A 257 -14.00 -6.85 -7.64
N PHE A 258 -14.50 -6.02 -8.56
CA PHE A 258 -13.69 -5.32 -9.56
C PHE A 258 -12.64 -4.40 -8.91
N ASP A 259 -13.04 -3.58 -7.94
CA ASP A 259 -12.14 -2.69 -7.19
C ASP A 259 -11.06 -3.49 -6.45
N THR A 260 -11.43 -4.62 -5.84
CA THR A 260 -10.48 -5.50 -5.16
C THR A 260 -9.45 -6.06 -6.14
N THR A 261 -9.88 -6.54 -7.31
CA THR A 261 -9.00 -7.05 -8.35
C THR A 261 -8.11 -5.95 -8.93
N GLN A 262 -8.63 -4.74 -9.14
CA GLN A 262 -7.84 -3.61 -9.62
C GLN A 262 -6.74 -3.21 -8.64
N ILE A 263 -7.08 -3.10 -7.35
CA ILE A 263 -6.09 -2.76 -6.30
C ILE A 263 -5.06 -3.87 -6.13
N ALA A 264 -5.47 -5.15 -6.19
CA ALA A 264 -4.53 -6.26 -6.16
C ALA A 264 -3.56 -6.23 -7.36
N ARG A 265 -4.07 -5.94 -8.57
CA ARG A 265 -3.25 -5.76 -9.78
C ARG A 265 -2.27 -4.60 -9.63
N LEU A 266 -2.74 -3.48 -9.10
CA LEU A 266 -1.93 -2.29 -8.86
C LEU A 266 -0.76 -2.59 -7.91
N LEU A 267 -1.00 -3.37 -6.85
CA LEU A 267 0.02 -3.78 -5.89
C LEU A 267 0.91 -4.93 -6.38
N GLY A 268 0.60 -5.54 -7.54
CA GLY A 268 1.33 -6.69 -8.07
C GLY A 268 1.10 -8.00 -7.30
N ILE A 269 0.05 -8.09 -6.48
CA ILE A 269 -0.16 -9.24 -5.60
C ILE A 269 -1.16 -10.21 -6.25
N PRO A 270 -0.77 -11.48 -6.48
CA PRO A 270 -1.69 -12.52 -6.91
C PRO A 270 -2.91 -12.65 -5.98
N ALA A 271 -4.09 -12.86 -6.55
CA ALA A 271 -5.34 -12.95 -5.79
C ALA A 271 -5.31 -14.08 -4.74
N SER A 272 -4.62 -15.19 -5.04
CA SER A 272 -4.41 -16.31 -4.11
C SER A 272 -3.67 -15.89 -2.84
N ILE A 273 -2.67 -15.00 -2.96
CA ILE A 273 -1.87 -14.50 -1.84
C ILE A 273 -2.67 -13.44 -1.04
N MET A 274 -3.54 -12.70 -1.71
CA MET A 274 -4.49 -11.77 -1.08
C MET A 274 -5.59 -12.47 -0.28
N LEU A 275 -5.68 -13.81 -0.31
CA LEU A 275 -6.76 -14.61 0.27
C LEU A 275 -8.15 -14.20 -0.26
N ALA A 276 -8.19 -13.72 -1.51
CA ALA A 276 -9.43 -13.40 -2.19
C ALA A 276 -9.94 -14.65 -2.92
N ALA A 277 -11.25 -14.92 -2.83
CA ALA A 277 -11.88 -15.99 -3.60
C ALA A 277 -11.79 -15.65 -5.10
N VAL A 278 -11.17 -16.53 -5.88
CA VAL A 278 -11.14 -16.44 -7.33
C VAL A 278 -12.29 -17.31 -7.84
N ASP A 279 -13.37 -16.66 -8.32
CA ASP A 279 -14.53 -17.38 -8.85
C ASP A 279 -14.11 -18.30 -10.00
N GLY A 280 -14.40 -19.59 -9.88
CA GLY A 280 -14.18 -20.58 -10.95
C GLY A 280 -12.75 -21.10 -11.12
N SER A 281 -11.79 -20.70 -10.29
CA SER A 281 -10.44 -21.26 -10.36
C SER A 281 -10.32 -22.53 -9.52
N ASN A 282 -10.09 -23.66 -10.17
CA ASN A 282 -9.50 -24.84 -9.52
C ASN A 282 -8.03 -24.52 -9.23
N LEU A 283 -7.74 -23.82 -8.13
CA LEU A 283 -6.36 -23.56 -7.67
C LEU A 283 -5.73 -24.89 -7.24
N THR A 284 -5.01 -25.53 -8.15
CA THR A 284 -4.10 -26.63 -7.83
C THR A 284 -2.85 -26.09 -7.13
N TYR A 285 -2.21 -26.93 -6.32
CA TYR A 285 -1.00 -26.59 -5.56
C TYR A 285 0.11 -25.99 -6.46
N SER A 286 0.36 -26.60 -7.63
CA SER A 286 1.36 -26.11 -8.60
C SER A 286 1.07 -24.69 -9.12
N ASN A 287 -0.21 -24.30 -9.27
CA ASN A 287 -0.56 -22.95 -9.71
C ASN A 287 -0.28 -21.90 -8.63
N ILE A 288 -0.36 -22.29 -7.36
CA ILE A 288 -0.08 -21.42 -6.21
C ILE A 288 1.43 -21.17 -6.10
N GLU A 289 2.25 -22.20 -6.30
CA GLU A 289 3.72 -22.07 -6.26
C GLU A 289 4.23 -21.17 -7.38
N GLN A 290 3.72 -21.33 -8.60
CA GLN A 290 4.06 -20.45 -9.70
C GLN A 290 3.65 -18.99 -9.40
N SER A 291 2.49 -18.78 -8.77
CA SER A 291 2.06 -17.44 -8.34
C SER A 291 3.02 -16.81 -7.32
N TRP A 292 3.60 -17.62 -6.40
CA TRP A 292 4.61 -17.14 -5.46
C TRP A 292 5.92 -16.75 -6.14
N ILE A 293 6.35 -17.53 -7.14
CA ILE A 293 7.54 -17.21 -7.94
C ILE A 293 7.33 -15.88 -8.69
N GLU A 294 6.21 -15.74 -9.39
CA GLU A 294 5.87 -14.51 -10.11
C GLU A 294 5.78 -13.30 -9.17
N PHE A 295 5.20 -13.49 -7.98
CA PHE A 295 5.14 -12.45 -6.96
C PHE A 295 6.53 -12.02 -6.47
N ALA A 296 7.42 -12.99 -6.21
CA ALA A 296 8.79 -12.70 -5.80
C ALA A 296 9.57 -11.96 -6.90
N ASP A 297 9.57 -12.52 -8.12
CA ASP A 297 10.43 -12.08 -9.21
C ASP A 297 9.98 -10.73 -9.81
N TYR A 298 8.67 -10.47 -9.90
CA TYR A 298 8.15 -9.25 -10.54
C TYR A 298 7.70 -8.16 -9.56
N THR A 299 7.31 -8.51 -8.34
CA THR A 299 6.75 -7.53 -7.39
C THR A 299 7.69 -7.27 -6.23
N LEU A 300 8.09 -8.31 -5.50
CA LEU A 300 8.94 -8.13 -4.32
C LEU A 300 10.35 -7.65 -4.71
N ALA A 301 10.89 -8.11 -5.84
CA ALA A 301 12.19 -7.70 -6.35
C ALA A 301 12.31 -6.16 -6.52
N ALA A 302 11.24 -5.46 -6.89
CA ALA A 302 11.24 -4.00 -7.04
C ALA A 302 11.49 -3.27 -5.71
N TYR A 303 10.96 -3.79 -4.60
CA TYR A 303 11.21 -3.23 -3.26
C TYR A 303 12.57 -3.68 -2.71
N ALA A 304 12.89 -4.97 -2.90
CA ALA A 304 14.12 -5.57 -2.43
C ALA A 304 15.34 -4.91 -3.07
N GLY A 305 15.33 -4.67 -4.38
CA GLY A 305 16.45 -4.05 -5.10
C GLY A 305 16.80 -2.65 -4.56
N GLU A 306 15.79 -1.81 -4.30
CA GLU A 306 16.02 -0.48 -3.72
C GLU A 306 16.60 -0.53 -2.29
N ILE A 307 16.21 -1.54 -1.51
CA ILE A 307 16.75 -1.80 -0.17
C ILE A 307 18.18 -2.37 -0.25
N GLU A 308 18.45 -3.25 -1.19
CA GLU A 308 19.80 -3.77 -1.47
C GLU A 308 20.73 -2.63 -1.87
N GLU A 309 20.31 -1.73 -2.78
CA GLU A 309 21.08 -0.55 -3.18
C GLU A 309 21.38 0.38 -2.00
N LEU A 310 20.42 0.59 -1.10
CA LEU A 310 20.66 1.30 0.16
C LEU A 310 21.79 0.65 0.95
N PHE A 311 21.72 -0.67 1.21
CA PHE A 311 22.74 -1.37 1.98
C PHE A 311 24.09 -1.43 1.25
N ASN A 312 24.11 -1.62 -0.07
CA ASN A 312 25.30 -1.62 -0.91
C ASN A 312 26.09 -0.31 -0.75
N ARG A 313 25.39 0.81 -0.59
CA ARG A 313 26.00 2.12 -0.35
C ARG A 313 26.63 2.26 1.04
N LEU A 314 26.16 1.47 2.00
CA LEU A 314 26.61 1.49 3.40
C LEU A 314 27.73 0.48 3.67
N LEU A 315 27.83 -0.55 2.84
CA LEU A 315 28.86 -1.58 2.94
C LEU A 315 30.23 -1.11 2.41
N PRO A 316 31.33 -1.71 2.91
CA PRO A 316 32.65 -1.51 2.33
C PRO A 316 32.70 -1.90 0.85
N ARG A 317 33.58 -1.24 0.08
CA ARG A 317 33.76 -1.52 -1.35
C ARG A 317 34.03 -3.01 -1.62
N GLY A 318 33.36 -3.54 -2.63
CA GLY A 318 33.47 -4.94 -3.04
C GLY A 318 32.58 -5.91 -2.27
N ARG A 319 31.78 -5.41 -1.31
CA ARG A 319 30.67 -6.17 -0.72
C ARG A 319 29.33 -5.62 -1.21
N THR A 320 28.36 -6.52 -1.34
CA THR A 320 26.97 -6.16 -1.67
C THR A 320 26.01 -6.92 -0.76
N ALA A 321 24.92 -6.30 -0.37
CA ALA A 321 23.79 -6.94 0.28
C ALA A 321 22.89 -7.58 -0.79
N ALA A 322 22.39 -8.79 -0.51
CA ALA A 322 21.42 -9.47 -1.36
C ALA A 322 20.39 -10.21 -0.51
N PHE A 323 19.11 -10.10 -0.86
CA PHE A 323 18.03 -10.87 -0.26
C PHE A 323 18.12 -12.35 -0.67
N ASP A 324 17.84 -13.24 0.28
CA ASP A 324 17.80 -14.68 0.06
C ASP A 324 16.41 -15.14 -0.37
N TRP A 325 16.18 -15.14 -1.69
CA TRP A 325 14.94 -15.63 -2.29
C TRP A 325 14.76 -17.15 -2.18
N ASP A 326 15.86 -17.91 -2.13
CA ASP A 326 15.80 -19.38 -1.99
C ASP A 326 15.14 -19.77 -0.68
N SER A 327 15.31 -18.96 0.38
CA SER A 327 14.67 -19.19 1.67
C SER A 327 13.14 -19.17 1.61
N SER A 328 12.55 -18.36 0.73
CA SER A 328 11.10 -18.30 0.51
C SER A 328 10.61 -19.36 -0.48
N ARG A 329 11.47 -19.83 -1.39
CA ARG A 329 11.17 -20.88 -2.39
C ARG A 329 11.25 -22.30 -1.81
N ARG A 330 11.55 -22.47 -0.51
CA ARG A 330 11.62 -23.77 0.19
C ARG A 330 10.30 -24.57 0.22
N ALA A 331 9.23 -24.09 -0.40
CA ALA A 331 7.93 -24.75 -0.42
C ALA A 331 7.95 -26.11 -1.16
N ASP A 332 8.80 -26.29 -2.19
CA ASP A 332 8.96 -27.60 -2.82
C ASP A 332 10.31 -28.24 -2.49
N MET A 333 10.32 -28.95 -1.37
CA MET A 333 11.47 -29.72 -0.92
C MET A 333 11.79 -30.88 -1.90
N SER A 334 10.79 -31.41 -2.62
CA SER A 334 10.96 -32.51 -3.58
C SER A 334 11.73 -32.03 -4.82
N ASP A 335 11.25 -30.98 -5.47
CA ASP A 335 11.90 -30.44 -6.67
C ASP A 335 13.33 -29.94 -6.39
N ARG A 336 13.53 -29.33 -5.22
CA ARG A 336 14.86 -28.88 -4.78
C ARG A 336 15.82 -30.05 -4.55
N PHE A 337 15.38 -31.12 -3.89
CA PHE A 337 16.22 -32.31 -3.71
C PHE A 337 16.46 -33.07 -5.02
N ASN A 338 15.49 -33.07 -5.93
CA ASN A 338 15.69 -33.61 -7.28
C ASN A 338 16.75 -32.79 -8.05
N ALA A 339 16.70 -31.46 -7.96
CA ALA A 339 17.71 -30.59 -8.55
C ALA A 339 19.11 -30.84 -7.98
N TYR A 340 19.24 -30.99 -6.65
CA TYR A 340 20.53 -31.35 -6.03
C TYR A 340 21.02 -32.73 -6.46
N LYS A 341 20.12 -33.71 -6.56
CA LYS A 341 20.47 -35.04 -7.08
C LYS A 341 21.04 -34.94 -8.49
N THR A 342 20.37 -34.23 -9.39
CA THR A 342 20.86 -34.00 -10.76
C THR A 342 22.18 -33.22 -10.77
N ALA A 343 22.36 -32.24 -9.88
CA ALA A 343 23.61 -31.46 -9.78
C ALA A 343 24.80 -32.30 -9.31
N LEU A 344 24.58 -33.17 -8.31
CA LEU A 344 25.58 -34.12 -7.83
C LEU A 344 25.90 -35.19 -8.89
N GLU A 345 24.90 -35.69 -9.61
CA GLU A 345 25.08 -36.66 -10.70
C GLU A 345 25.85 -36.08 -11.89
N SER A 346 25.64 -34.80 -12.21
CA SER A 346 26.35 -34.10 -13.28
C SER A 346 27.72 -33.55 -12.87
N GLY A 347 28.06 -33.62 -11.57
CA GLY A 347 29.39 -33.32 -11.05
C GLY A 347 29.78 -31.85 -11.04
N TRP A 348 28.86 -30.92 -11.29
CA TRP A 348 29.14 -29.48 -11.18
C TRP A 348 28.96 -28.93 -9.76
N MET A 349 28.39 -29.72 -8.84
CA MET A 349 28.24 -29.37 -7.43
C MET A 349 28.77 -30.49 -6.54
N GLU A 350 29.44 -30.13 -5.45
CA GLU A 350 29.90 -31.08 -4.42
C GLU A 350 28.87 -31.24 -3.28
N ILE A 351 28.96 -32.35 -2.56
CA ILE A 351 28.09 -32.64 -1.39
C ILE A 351 28.21 -31.52 -0.35
N ASN A 352 29.41 -31.00 -0.11
CA ASN A 352 29.63 -29.93 0.87
C ASN A 352 29.02 -28.59 0.41
N GLU A 353 28.93 -28.33 -0.90
CA GLU A 353 28.27 -27.14 -1.43
C GLU A 353 26.75 -27.24 -1.28
N VAL A 354 26.15 -28.41 -1.52
CA VAL A 354 24.74 -28.67 -1.24
C VAL A 354 24.45 -28.47 0.25
N ARG A 355 25.31 -28.98 1.14
CA ARG A 355 25.17 -28.81 2.59
C ARG A 355 25.28 -27.35 3.02
N ALA A 356 26.22 -26.59 2.45
CA ALA A 356 26.34 -25.16 2.71
C ALA A 356 25.07 -24.39 2.30
N ARG A 357 24.46 -24.74 1.15
CA ARG A 357 23.17 -24.15 0.71
C ARG A 357 22.01 -24.48 1.66
N GLU A 358 22.02 -25.65 2.28
CA GLU A 358 21.04 -26.06 3.30
C GLU A 358 21.39 -25.58 4.72
N ALA A 359 22.43 -24.75 4.88
CA ALA A 359 22.95 -24.33 6.18
C ALA A 359 23.31 -25.50 7.12
N LEU A 360 23.77 -26.62 6.53
CA LEU A 360 24.28 -27.78 7.24
C LEU A 360 25.81 -27.72 7.34
N PRO A 361 26.40 -28.16 8.46
CA PRO A 361 27.86 -28.20 8.61
C PRO A 361 28.48 -29.14 7.56
N PRO A 362 29.69 -28.84 7.03
CA PRO A 362 30.33 -29.66 6.03
C PRO A 362 30.60 -31.07 6.56
N LEU A 363 30.53 -32.06 5.66
CA LEU A 363 31.01 -33.40 5.96
C LEU A 363 32.54 -33.36 5.94
N ILE A 364 33.15 -33.46 7.12
CA ILE A 364 34.57 -33.73 7.25
C ILE A 364 34.73 -35.21 6.94
N ASN A 365 35.32 -35.54 5.79
CA ASN A 365 35.74 -36.91 5.53
C ASN A 365 36.81 -37.26 6.55
N ALA A 366 36.50 -38.16 7.49
CA ALA A 366 37.53 -38.78 8.31
C ALA A 366 38.52 -39.47 7.36
N PRO A 367 39.85 -39.31 7.54
CA PRO A 367 40.80 -40.09 6.75
C PRO A 367 40.50 -41.57 6.99
N GLN A 368 40.25 -42.30 5.90
CA GLN A 368 40.16 -43.76 5.99
C GLN A 368 41.50 -44.25 6.54
N PRO A 369 41.51 -45.10 7.59
CA PRO A 369 42.76 -45.68 8.05
C PRO A 369 43.36 -46.45 6.88
N GLU A 370 44.58 -46.08 6.50
CA GLU A 370 45.38 -46.84 5.54
C GLU A 370 45.41 -48.29 6.02
N GLU A 371 44.95 -49.23 5.17
CA GLU A 371 45.17 -50.64 5.41
C GLU A 371 46.67 -50.88 5.47
N VAL A 372 47.19 -50.98 6.69
CA VAL A 372 48.53 -51.48 6.94
C VAL A 372 48.52 -52.95 6.54
N ASN A 373 48.90 -53.23 5.29
CA ASN A 373 49.21 -54.57 4.83
C ASN A 373 50.27 -55.16 5.78
N GLN A 374 49.88 -56.20 6.52
CA GLN A 374 50.77 -57.03 7.34
C GLN A 374 51.44 -58.12 6.49
#